data_AF-G0MNB0-F1
#
_entry.id   AF-G0MNB0-F1
#
_cell.length_a   1.000
_cell.length_b   1.000
_cell.length_c   1.000
_cell.angle_alpha   90.00
_cell.angle_beta   90.00
_cell.angle_gamma   90.00
#
_symmetry.space_group_name_H-M   'P 1'
#
loop_
_entity.id
_entity.type
_entity.pdbx_description
1 polymer ?
#
loop_
_entity_poly.entity_id
_entity_poly.type
_entity_poly.pdbx_seq_one_letter_code
_entity_poly.pdbx_strand_id
1 'polypeptide(L)'
;MDAVQLKRIFNNTKRIQEGLKKEYERIEEIAGLMKTFTFPIMTKDHFEYVEQMSRNCEHEMKECKENLVYMYKLAIIKGVDVDNTRLLKVFQFFFRNALQITFWLRCINLPRGSNSIWVIVLATAFIYLWAIF
;
A
#
# COMPACT_ATOMS: atom_id res chain seq x y z
N MET A 1 -15.80 -11.53 8.03
CA MET A 1 -14.98 -10.41 8.54
C MET A 1 -15.80 -9.13 8.52
N ASP A 2 -16.12 -8.62 9.70
CA ASP A 2 -16.80 -7.35 9.90
C ASP A 2 -15.85 -6.14 9.71
N ALA A 3 -16.39 -4.92 9.76
CA ALA A 3 -15.63 -3.68 9.55
C ALA A 3 -14.57 -3.44 10.63
N VAL A 4 -14.87 -3.78 11.88
CA VAL A 4 -13.98 -3.56 13.03
C VAL A 4 -12.79 -4.51 12.96
N GLN A 5 -13.05 -5.79 12.65
CA GLN A 5 -12.03 -6.80 12.42
C GLN A 5 -11.11 -6.42 11.26
N LEU A 6 -11.67 -5.99 10.12
CA LEU A 6 -10.86 -5.57 8.98
C LEU A 6 -9.94 -4.40 9.34
N LYS A 7 -10.45 -3.37 10.02
CA LYS A 7 -9.65 -2.22 10.46
C LYS A 7 -8.56 -2.62 11.46
N ARG A 8 -8.89 -3.51 12.41
CA ARG A 8 -7.92 -4.01 13.39
C ARG A 8 -6.79 -4.78 12.72
N ILE A 9 -7.11 -5.70 11.81
CA ILE A 9 -6.10 -6.49 11.10
C ILE A 9 -5.25 -5.57 10.21
N PHE A 10 -5.86 -4.63 9.50
CA PHE A 10 -5.15 -3.64 8.69
C PHE A 10 -4.13 -2.85 9.50
N ASN A 11 -4.54 -2.31 10.65
CA ASN A 11 -3.65 -1.56 11.54
C ASN A 11 -2.51 -2.42 12.08
N ASN A 12 -2.78 -3.68 12.42
CA ASN A 12 -1.75 -4.62 12.87
C ASN A 12 -0.74 -4.91 11.76
N THR A 13 -1.18 -5.21 10.54
CA THR A 13 -0.29 -5.46 9.40
C THR A 13 0.55 -4.24 9.08
N LYS A 14 -0.03 -3.04 9.12
CA LYS A 14 0.71 -1.79 8.94
C LYS A 14 1.79 -1.60 10.01
N ARG A 15 1.46 -1.88 11.28
CA ARG A 15 2.43 -1.82 12.38
C ARG A 15 3.58 -2.82 12.20
N ILE A 16 3.28 -4.04 11.74
CA ILE A 16 4.30 -5.05 11.44
C ILE A 16 5.19 -4.57 10.31
N GLN A 17 4.63 -4.04 9.22
CA GLN A 17 5.41 -3.50 8.11
C GLN A 17 6.34 -2.35 8.54
N GLU A 18 5.88 -1.43 9.37
CA GLU A 18 6.70 -0.35 9.93
C GLU A 18 7.81 -0.88 10.85
N GLY A 19 7.53 -1.96 11.61
CA GLY A 19 8.52 -2.66 12.41
C GLY A 19 9.61 -3.30 11.56
N LEU A 20 9.21 -4.07 10.55
CA LEU A 20 10.14 -4.71 9.60
C LEU A 20 11.00 -3.69 8.86
N LYS A 21 10.43 -2.54 8.47
CA LYS A 21 11.21 -1.47 7.83
C LYS A 21 12.35 -0.98 8.74
N LYS A 22 12.06 -0.76 10.02
CA LYS A 22 13.10 -0.34 10.99
C LYS A 22 14.13 -1.43 11.25
N GLU A 23 13.71 -2.69 11.22
CA GLU A 23 14.62 -3.83 11.36
C GLU A 23 15.54 -3.96 10.15
N TYR A 24 14.99 -3.81 8.94
CA TYR A 24 15.76 -3.78 7.71
C TYR A 24 16.81 -2.65 7.72
N GLU A 25 16.41 -1.43 8.08
CA GLU A 25 17.33 -0.28 8.20
C GLU A 25 18.49 -0.58 9.17
N ARG A 26 18.23 -1.28 10.29
CA ARG A 26 19.28 -1.72 11.22
C ARG A 26 20.18 -2.79 10.63
N ILE A 27 19.62 -3.74 9.89
CA ILE A 27 20.40 -4.79 9.20
C ILE A 27 21.32 -4.17 8.17
N GLU A 28 20.84 -3.19 7.38
CA GLU A 28 21.66 -2.45 6.42
C GLU A 28 22.79 -1.67 7.10
N GLU A 29 22.50 -1.01 8.23
CA GLU A 29 23.51 -0.29 9.02
C GLU A 29 24.60 -1.25 9.52
N ILE A 30 24.21 -2.39 10.09
CA ILE A 30 25.13 -3.44 10.53
C ILE A 30 25.96 -3.95 9.34
N ALA A 31 25.33 -4.26 8.21
CA ALA A 31 26.02 -4.73 7.01
C ALA A 31 27.04 -3.70 6.49
N GLY A 32 26.69 -2.41 6.55
CA GLY A 32 27.60 -1.31 6.20
C GLY A 32 28.80 -1.22 7.13
N LEU A 33 28.58 -1.34 8.44
CA LEU A 33 29.65 -1.36 9.44
C LEU A 33 30.57 -2.57 9.24
N MET A 34 30.03 -3.76 8.95
CA MET A 34 30.82 -4.97 8.69
C MET A 34 31.71 -4.84 7.44
N LYS A 35 31.23 -4.15 6.40
CA LYS A 35 32.02 -3.89 5.18
C LYS A 35 33.12 -2.85 5.40
N THR A 36 32.87 -1.87 6.27
CA THR A 36 33.78 -0.73 6.49
C THR A 36 34.86 -1.05 7.52
N PHE A 37 34.51 -1.79 8.57
CA PHE A 37 35.44 -2.22 9.60
C PHE A 37 35.75 -3.71 9.40
N THR A 38 36.95 -4.01 8.91
CA THR A 38 37.45 -5.39 8.85
C THR A 38 37.76 -5.85 10.28
N PHE A 39 36.73 -6.29 11.00
CA PHE A 39 36.92 -6.86 12.34
C PHE A 39 37.70 -8.16 12.20
N PRO A 40 38.80 -8.36 12.95
CA PRO A 40 39.66 -9.54 12.85
C PRO A 40 38.97 -10.88 13.21
N ILE A 41 37.69 -10.86 13.59
CA ILE A 41 36.88 -12.01 14.03
C ILE A 41 35.72 -12.30 13.07
N MET A 42 35.45 -11.46 12.06
CA MET A 42 34.33 -11.69 11.15
C MET A 42 34.64 -12.78 10.13
N THR A 43 33.93 -13.90 10.25
CA THR A 43 33.97 -15.00 9.29
C THR A 43 32.92 -14.83 8.20
N LYS A 44 33.07 -15.57 7.10
CA LYS A 44 32.09 -15.64 6.00
C LYS A 44 30.68 -15.96 6.50
N ASP A 45 30.55 -16.80 7.53
CA ASP A 45 29.27 -17.19 8.13
C ASP A 45 28.51 -15.99 8.73
N HIS A 46 29.22 -14.98 9.25
CA HIS A 46 28.60 -13.77 9.79
C HIS A 46 27.99 -12.91 8.67
N PHE A 47 28.66 -12.81 7.52
CA PHE A 47 28.12 -12.11 6.36
C PHE A 47 26.93 -12.85 5.76
N GLU A 48 27.02 -14.18 5.63
CA GLU A 48 25.91 -15.01 5.14
C GLU A 48 24.69 -14.92 6.07
N TYR A 49 24.90 -14.87 7.39
CA TYR A 49 23.82 -14.66 8.37
C TYR A 49 23.12 -13.31 8.19
N VAL A 50 23.88 -12.22 8.06
CA VAL A 50 23.30 -10.87 7.86
C VAL A 50 22.57 -10.78 6.52
N GLU A 51 23.12 -11.37 5.46
CA GLU A 51 22.46 -11.42 4.15
C GLU A 51 21.14 -12.21 4.22
N GLN A 52 21.12 -13.35 4.93
CA GLN A 52 19.91 -14.13 5.12
C GLN A 52 18.84 -13.35 5.90
N MET A 53 19.23 -12.63 6.96
CA MET A 53 18.31 -11.77 7.73
C MET A 53 17.72 -10.65 6.86
N SER A 54 18.54 -10.03 6.01
CA SER A 54 18.08 -9.02 5.04
C SER A 54 17.03 -9.60 4.08
N ARG A 55 17.30 -10.77 3.49
CA ARG A 55 16.38 -11.44 2.55
C ARG A 55 15.07 -11.86 3.22
N ASN A 56 15.14 -12.36 4.45
CA ASN A 56 13.95 -12.73 5.22
C ASN A 56 13.08 -11.48 5.49
N CYS A 57 13.69 -10.37 5.89
CA CYS A 57 12.98 -9.14 6.15
C CYS A 57 12.31 -8.58 4.88
N GLU A 58 13.00 -8.60 3.74
CA GLU A 58 12.42 -8.22 2.44
C GLU A 58 11.23 -9.09 2.06
N HIS A 59 11.32 -10.40 2.30
CA HIS A 59 10.24 -11.34 2.03
C HIS A 59 9.00 -11.01 2.87
N GLU A 60 9.16 -10.85 4.19
CA GLU A 60 8.06 -10.50 5.09
C GLU A 60 7.46 -9.12 4.78
N MET A 61 8.28 -8.14 4.38
CA MET A 61 7.80 -6.84 3.92
C MET A 61 6.94 -6.95 2.66
N LYS A 62 7.32 -7.83 1.72
CA LYS A 62 6.54 -8.10 0.51
C LYS A 62 5.20 -8.74 0.86
N GLU A 63 5.17 -9.74 1.74
CA GLU A 63 3.94 -10.35 2.21
C GLU A 63 3.02 -9.34 2.91
N CYS A 64 3.58 -8.47 3.76
CA CYS A 64 2.82 -7.38 4.39
C CYS A 64 2.18 -6.47 3.34
N LYS A 65 2.92 -6.10 2.29
CA LYS A 65 2.41 -5.27 1.20
C LYS A 65 1.26 -5.96 0.46
N GLU A 66 1.40 -7.23 0.13
CA GLU A 66 0.35 -8.00 -0.55
C GLU A 66 -0.91 -8.11 0.31
N ASN A 67 -0.74 -8.37 1.61
CA ASN A 67 -1.82 -8.40 2.59
C ASN A 67 -2.55 -7.06 2.72
N LEU A 68 -1.81 -5.94 2.79
CA LEU A 68 -2.40 -4.60 2.83
C LEU A 68 -3.18 -4.29 1.55
N VAL A 69 -2.65 -4.64 0.37
CA VAL A 69 -3.36 -4.48 -0.91
C VAL A 69 -4.66 -5.29 -0.92
N TYR A 70 -4.62 -6.53 -0.43
CA TYR A 70 -5.83 -7.35 -0.30
C TYR A 70 -6.87 -6.72 0.64
N MET A 71 -6.43 -6.20 1.78
CA MET A 71 -7.31 -5.50 2.72
C MET A 71 -7.90 -4.22 2.14
N TYR A 72 -7.15 -3.44 1.37
CA TYR A 72 -7.67 -2.27 0.64
C TYR A 72 -8.76 -2.68 -0.36
N LYS A 73 -8.57 -3.77 -1.12
CA LYS A 73 -9.61 -4.29 -2.03
C LYS A 73 -10.89 -4.63 -1.27
N LEU A 74 -10.77 -5.33 -0.13
CA LEU A 74 -11.92 -5.65 0.72
C LEU A 74 -12.58 -4.39 1.29
N ALA A 75 -11.80 -3.41 1.72
CA ALA A 75 -12.27 -2.13 2.23
C ALA A 75 -13.05 -1.34 1.17
N ILE A 76 -12.60 -1.39 -0.09
CA ILE A 76 -13.30 -0.78 -1.22
C ILE A 76 -14.64 -1.47 -1.46
N ILE A 77 -14.65 -2.80 -1.61
CA ILE A 77 -15.85 -3.59 -1.90
C ILE A 77 -16.89 -3.44 -0.79
N LYS A 78 -16.47 -3.50 0.47
CA LYS A 78 -17.35 -3.39 1.64
C LYS A 78 -17.67 -1.95 2.04
N GLY A 79 -17.01 -0.96 1.44
CA GLY A 79 -17.16 0.44 1.82
C GLY A 79 -16.76 0.75 3.26
N VAL A 80 -15.70 0.11 3.75
CA VAL A 80 -15.18 0.26 5.11
C VAL A 80 -13.98 1.20 5.10
N ASP A 81 -13.95 2.17 6.00
CA ASP A 81 -12.82 3.10 6.15
C ASP A 81 -11.75 2.52 7.09
N VAL A 82 -10.68 1.96 6.51
CA VAL A 82 -9.61 1.27 7.25
C VAL A 82 -8.45 2.18 7.64
N ASP A 83 -8.17 3.24 6.86
CA ASP A 83 -6.99 4.09 7.01
C ASP A 83 -7.34 5.58 7.19
N ASN A 84 -8.63 5.93 7.17
CA ASN A 84 -9.16 7.30 7.24
C ASN A 84 -8.66 8.21 6.10
N THR A 85 -8.12 7.64 5.01
CA THR A 85 -7.60 8.45 3.91
C THR A 85 -8.70 8.88 2.96
N ARG A 86 -8.58 10.11 2.43
CA ARG A 86 -9.46 10.59 1.36
C ARG A 86 -9.33 9.73 0.10
N LEU A 87 -8.14 9.19 -0.15
CA LEU A 87 -7.87 8.37 -1.31
C LEU A 87 -8.69 7.07 -1.31
N LEU A 88 -8.83 6.40 -0.16
CA LEU A 88 -9.69 5.22 -0.05
C LEU A 88 -11.15 5.55 -0.38
N LYS A 89 -11.65 6.70 0.10
CA LYS A 89 -13.01 7.18 -0.20
C LYS A 89 -13.21 7.46 -1.68
N VAL A 90 -12.20 8.01 -2.36
CA VAL A 90 -12.20 8.19 -3.83
C VAL A 90 -12.33 6.84 -4.54
N PHE A 91 -11.55 5.83 -4.14
CA PHE A 91 -11.66 4.50 -4.73
C PHE A 91 -13.00 3.82 -4.46
N GLN A 92 -13.55 3.97 -3.26
CA GLN A 92 -14.89 3.51 -2.91
C GLN A 92 -15.98 4.19 -3.75
N PHE A 93 -15.86 5.50 -3.97
CA PHE A 93 -16.76 6.25 -4.84
C PHE A 93 -16.74 5.70 -6.27
N PHE A 94 -15.55 5.50 -6.85
CA PHE A 94 -15.44 4.93 -8.19
C PHE A 94 -16.01 3.52 -8.26
N PHE A 95 -15.71 2.68 -7.28
CA PHE A 95 -16.20 1.31 -7.24
C PHE A 95 -17.73 1.26 -7.20
N ARG A 96 -18.36 2.07 -6.33
CA ARG A 96 -19.83 2.14 -6.20
C ARG A 96 -20.51 2.73 -7.44
N ASN A 97 -19.89 3.70 -8.09
CA ASN A 97 -20.48 4.42 -9.21
C ASN A 97 -19.95 3.97 -10.58
N ALA A 98 -19.19 2.88 -10.66
CA ALA A 98 -18.48 2.48 -11.87
C ALA A 98 -19.41 2.35 -13.09
N LEU A 99 -20.59 1.76 -12.91
CA LEU A 99 -21.58 1.61 -13.98
C LEU A 99 -22.12 2.95 -14.45
N GLN A 100 -22.47 3.84 -13.53
CA GLN A 100 -22.98 5.17 -13.85
C GLN A 100 -21.89 6.01 -14.53
N ILE A 101 -20.68 6.05 -13.98
CA ILE A 101 -19.55 6.76 -14.61
C ILE A 101 -19.29 6.23 -16.02
N THR A 102 -19.30 4.91 -16.20
CA THR A 102 -19.14 4.30 -17.53
C THR A 102 -20.26 4.69 -18.49
N PHE A 103 -21.51 4.72 -18.03
CA PHE A 103 -22.65 5.18 -18.84
C PHE A 103 -22.46 6.62 -19.29
N TRP A 104 -22.12 7.53 -18.36
CA TRP A 104 -21.92 8.94 -18.67
C TRP A 104 -20.74 9.17 -19.62
N LEU A 105 -19.63 8.45 -19.40
CA LEU A 105 -18.47 8.51 -20.29
C LEU A 105 -18.76 7.98 -21.70
N ARG A 106 -19.72 7.06 -21.88
CA ARG A 106 -20.17 6.61 -23.21
C ARG A 106 -21.02 7.65 -23.93
N CYS A 107 -21.77 8.46 -23.19
CA CYS A 107 -22.60 9.52 -23.76
C CYS A 107 -21.79 10.73 -24.23
N ILE A 108 -20.58 10.92 -23.69
CA ILE A 108 -19.68 11.99 -24.10
C ILE A 108 -18.77 11.45 -25.20
N ASN A 109 -18.79 12.08 -26.37
CA ASN A 109 -17.99 11.68 -27.53
C ASN A 109 -16.52 12.10 -27.33
N LEU A 110 -15.84 11.45 -26.38
CA LEU A 110 -14.44 11.71 -26.03
C LEU A 110 -13.51 10.81 -26.88
N PRO A 111 -12.39 11.36 -27.40
CA PRO A 111 -11.41 10.56 -28.12
C PRO A 111 -10.85 9.46 -27.20
N ARG A 112 -11.00 8.20 -27.63
CA ARG A 112 -10.54 7.02 -26.89
C ARG A 112 -9.04 7.15 -26.61
N GLY A 113 -8.64 6.93 -25.34
CA GLY A 113 -7.23 6.95 -24.92
C GLY A 113 -6.69 8.30 -24.44
N SER A 114 -7.52 9.36 -24.39
CA SER A 114 -7.08 10.63 -23.83
C SER A 114 -6.93 10.56 -22.31
N ASN A 115 -5.72 10.81 -21.81
CA ASN A 115 -5.43 10.90 -20.36
C ASN A 115 -6.32 11.95 -19.66
N SER A 116 -6.80 12.96 -20.38
CA SER A 116 -7.69 13.99 -19.86
C SER A 116 -9.01 13.43 -19.33
N ILE A 117 -9.46 12.27 -19.83
CA ILE A 117 -10.68 11.59 -19.34
C ILE A 117 -10.49 11.18 -17.88
N TRP A 118 -9.36 10.55 -17.55
CA TRP A 118 -9.06 10.12 -16.19
C TRP A 118 -8.87 11.31 -15.24
N VAL A 119 -8.30 12.41 -15.74
CA VAL A 119 -8.16 13.65 -14.95
C VAL A 119 -9.53 14.23 -14.61
N ILE A 120 -10.46 14.32 -15.56
CA ILE A 120 -11.83 14.81 -15.32
C ILE A 120 -12.57 13.90 -14.34
N VAL A 121 -12.45 12.58 -14.51
CA VAL A 121 -13.08 11.58 -13.64
C VAL A 121 -12.55 11.69 -12.20
N LEU A 122 -11.23 11.81 -12.03
CA LEU A 122 -10.58 12.03 -10.74
C LEU A 122 -11.00 13.36 -10.10
N ALA A 123 -10.93 14.47 -10.84
CA ALA A 123 -11.34 15.79 -10.37
C ALA A 123 -12.82 15.81 -9.92
N THR A 124 -13.71 15.15 -10.68
CA THR A 124 -15.13 15.04 -10.34
C THR A 124 -15.34 14.27 -9.04
N ALA A 125 -14.63 13.14 -8.85
CA ALA A 125 -14.71 12.40 -7.59
C ALA A 125 -14.17 13.20 -6.40
N PHE A 126 -13.09 13.98 -6.59
CA PHE A 126 -12.56 14.87 -5.56
C PHE A 126 -13.55 15.97 -5.18
N ILE A 127 -14.14 16.67 -6.16
CA ILE A 127 -15.13 17.73 -5.90
C ILE A 127 -16.37 17.16 -5.21
N TYR A 128 -16.88 16.01 -5.67
CA TYR A 128 -18.07 15.38 -5.10
C TYR A 128 -17.86 14.95 -3.64
N LEU A 129 -16.69 14.38 -3.33
CA LEU A 129 -16.33 14.03 -1.96
C LEU A 129 -16.08 15.25 -1.08
N TRP A 130 -15.64 16.37 -1.66
CA TRP A 130 -15.42 17.62 -0.92
C TRP A 130 -16.72 18.39 -0.67
N ALA A 131 -17.70 18.30 -1.57
CA ALA A 131 -19.00 18.97 -1.44
C ALA A 131 -19.99 18.23 -0.53
N ILE A 132 -19.76 16.95 -0.24
CA ILE A 132 -20.60 16.12 0.66
C ILE A 132 -20.11 16.20 2.12
N PHE A 133 -18.87 16.65 2.36
CA PHE A 133 -18.33 16.93 3.69
C PHE A 133 -18.51 18.40 4.06
#